data_AF-A0A081RUS6-F1
#
_entry.id   AF-A0A081RUS6-F1
#
_cell.length_a   1.000
_cell.length_b   1.000
_cell.length_c   1.000
_cell.angle_alpha   90.00
_cell.angle_beta   90.00
_cell.angle_gamma   90.00
#
_symmetry.space_group_name_H-M   'P 1'
#
loop_
_entity.id
_entity.type
_entity.pdbx_description
1 polymer ?
#
loop_
_entity_poly.entity_id
_entity_poly.type
_entity_poly.pdbx_seq_one_letter_code
_entity_poly.pdbx_strand_id
1 'polypeptide(L)'
;MSPKNDFKAFSISNNANVVSQQLYEVSSELPTGFPPYTVTTHVLNKVLRQASTISSVVADFIASQSGEDVLDDGNIAKLTLQLNKALEQKFITGVPNASLTQKGIVQLTNVVGDSDTLAVTQKLVKEIVNSLLGNINGRVPNNRKINGKALSEDITISAIDVGAKRPGDIYLSAHPTSDLAKGEYIANGDVYAIDSIVGSALNNLSDAYKAAWGIKQTGDKINLPNLFVDGRGVFMRAGLNPGVIQGDAIRNMTGDVGLWHDGFIARTSGAFYGVNATSQASIMKKDVPDAYAKFAYATFDASRVVPTANENRPLNVSMIPIIYLGA
;
A
#
# COMPACT_ATOMS: atom_id res chain seq x y z
N MET A 1 43.82 32.89 -39.66
CA MET A 1 45.22 33.38 -39.69
C MET A 1 45.61 33.73 -38.27
N SER A 2 46.84 33.43 -37.83
CA SER A 2 47.31 33.89 -36.52
C SER A 2 47.45 35.41 -36.54
N PRO A 3 46.93 36.14 -35.55
CA PRO A 3 47.14 37.57 -35.44
C PRO A 3 48.63 37.93 -35.38
N LYS A 4 49.00 39.05 -36.01
CA LYS A 4 50.37 39.55 -36.12
C LYS A 4 50.73 40.40 -34.90
N ASN A 5 51.90 40.18 -34.34
CA ASN A 5 52.52 41.05 -33.34
C ASN A 5 53.77 41.72 -33.94
N ASP A 6 53.83 43.05 -33.96
CA ASP A 6 54.98 43.82 -34.47
C ASP A 6 56.01 44.20 -33.39
N PHE A 7 55.69 44.08 -32.11
CA PHE A 7 56.64 44.28 -31.01
C PHE A 7 57.56 43.06 -30.88
N LYS A 8 58.83 43.19 -31.28
CA LYS A 8 59.79 42.08 -31.33
C LYS A 8 60.78 42.10 -30.17
N ALA A 9 61.09 40.92 -29.64
CA ALA A 9 62.16 40.74 -28.68
C ALA A 9 63.54 40.99 -29.35
N PHE A 10 64.32 41.91 -28.78
CA PHE A 10 65.64 42.28 -29.30
C PHE A 10 66.71 41.33 -28.80
N SER A 11 67.64 40.94 -29.69
CA SER A 11 68.89 40.27 -29.32
C SER A 11 68.69 38.87 -28.70
N ILE A 12 67.66 38.09 -29.02
CA ILE A 12 67.37 36.82 -28.32
C ILE A 12 68.25 35.60 -28.69
N SER A 13 69.17 35.71 -29.65
CA SER A 13 69.98 34.58 -30.13
C SER A 13 71.03 34.09 -29.11
N ASN A 14 71.42 32.81 -29.20
CA ASN A 14 72.37 32.17 -28.26
C ASN A 14 73.74 32.88 -28.13
N ASN A 15 74.20 33.57 -29.18
CA ASN A 15 75.48 34.30 -29.20
C ASN A 15 75.30 35.82 -29.26
N ALA A 16 74.13 36.32 -28.84
CA ALA A 16 73.82 37.72 -29.01
C ALA A 16 74.61 38.61 -28.03
N ASN A 17 74.98 39.80 -28.51
CA ASN A 17 75.91 40.72 -27.86
C ASN A 17 75.34 41.35 -26.58
N VAL A 18 75.23 40.58 -25.50
CA VAL A 18 74.79 41.06 -24.17
C VAL A 18 75.67 40.53 -23.06
N VAL A 19 75.64 41.22 -21.93
CA VAL A 19 76.22 40.71 -20.68
C VAL A 19 75.38 39.55 -20.12
N SER A 20 76.02 38.61 -19.42
CA SER A 20 75.32 37.52 -18.72
C SER A 20 74.39 38.07 -17.64
N GLN A 21 73.40 37.27 -17.20
CA GLN A 21 72.51 37.70 -16.13
C GLN A 21 73.28 37.98 -14.83
N GLN A 22 74.22 37.11 -14.47
CA GLN A 22 75.01 37.23 -13.26
C GLN A 22 75.86 38.51 -13.23
N LEU A 23 76.49 38.86 -14.36
CA LEU A 23 77.31 40.07 -14.46
C LEU A 23 76.46 41.35 -14.51
N TYR A 24 75.23 41.27 -15.03
CA TYR A 24 74.30 42.41 -15.03
C TYR A 24 73.77 42.72 -13.62
N GLU A 25 73.42 41.69 -12.85
CA GLU A 25 72.88 41.83 -11.48
C GLU A 25 73.86 42.49 -10.50
N VAL A 26 75.18 42.38 -10.76
CA VAL A 26 76.23 43.02 -9.95
C VAL A 26 76.76 44.33 -10.54
N SER A 27 76.21 44.78 -11.67
CA SER A 27 76.64 46.04 -12.31
C SER A 27 76.23 47.26 -11.49
N SER A 28 77.12 48.24 -11.38
CA SER A 28 76.86 49.51 -10.70
C SER A 28 75.74 50.33 -11.36
N GLU A 29 75.54 50.13 -12.66
CA GLU A 29 74.60 50.82 -13.52
C GLU A 29 73.16 50.30 -13.37
N LEU A 30 72.96 49.08 -12.85
CA LEU A 30 71.61 48.51 -12.64
C LEU A 30 70.75 49.38 -11.69
N PRO A 31 71.23 49.80 -10.50
CA PRO A 31 70.47 50.68 -9.62
C PRO A 31 70.61 52.18 -9.93
N THR A 32 71.70 52.61 -10.58
CA THR A 32 72.02 54.04 -10.74
C THR A 32 71.84 54.59 -12.16
N GLY A 33 71.60 53.72 -13.15
CA GLY A 33 71.54 54.09 -14.57
C GLY A 33 72.92 54.22 -15.21
N PHE A 34 72.94 54.54 -16.52
CA PHE A 34 74.19 54.72 -17.26
C PHE A 34 74.88 56.04 -16.89
N PRO A 35 76.21 56.07 -16.72
CA PRO A 35 76.95 57.29 -16.46
C PRO A 35 76.90 58.24 -17.68
N PRO A 36 77.10 59.55 -17.47
CA PRO A 36 77.18 60.50 -18.58
C PRO A 36 78.25 60.09 -19.59
N TYR A 37 77.89 60.09 -20.87
CA TYR A 37 78.79 59.94 -22.02
C TYR A 37 79.48 58.57 -22.21
N THR A 38 79.20 57.56 -21.38
CA THR A 38 79.78 56.21 -21.55
C THR A 38 78.78 55.09 -21.26
N VAL A 39 78.60 54.16 -22.21
CA VAL A 39 77.83 52.93 -21.99
C VAL A 39 78.43 51.80 -22.81
N THR A 40 78.66 50.64 -22.18
CA THR A 40 79.10 49.46 -22.92
C THR A 40 77.92 48.85 -23.67
N THR A 41 78.13 48.51 -24.95
CA THR A 41 77.08 47.96 -25.81
C THR A 41 76.49 46.66 -25.24
N HIS A 42 77.29 45.85 -24.54
CA HIS A 42 76.83 44.63 -23.89
C HIS A 42 75.77 44.88 -22.79
N VAL A 43 75.96 45.93 -21.98
CA VAL A 43 75.02 46.28 -20.89
C VAL A 43 73.81 47.03 -21.46
N LEU A 44 74.01 47.92 -22.44
CA LEU A 44 72.89 48.57 -23.15
C LEU A 44 71.97 47.53 -23.81
N ASN A 45 72.55 46.58 -24.54
CA ASN A 45 71.78 45.52 -25.20
C ASN A 45 71.07 44.61 -24.19
N LYS A 46 71.58 44.46 -22.97
CA LYS A 46 70.92 43.69 -21.91
C LYS A 46 69.63 44.36 -21.43
N VAL A 47 69.68 45.68 -21.20
CA VAL A 47 68.50 46.50 -20.86
C VAL A 47 67.47 46.43 -21.99
N LEU A 48 67.90 46.68 -23.22
CA LEU A 48 67.04 46.63 -24.40
C LEU A 48 66.42 45.24 -24.60
N ARG A 49 67.20 44.16 -24.40
CA ARG A 49 66.70 42.78 -24.47
C ARG A 49 65.62 42.56 -23.42
N GLN A 50 65.85 42.88 -22.15
CA GLN A 50 64.86 42.64 -21.10
C GLN A 50 63.55 43.40 -21.36
N ALA A 51 63.62 44.68 -21.72
CA ALA A 51 62.45 45.50 -22.00
C ALA A 51 61.66 45.02 -23.25
N SER A 52 62.36 44.77 -24.36
CA SER A 52 61.73 44.31 -25.61
C SER A 52 61.16 42.89 -25.50
N THR A 53 61.78 42.02 -24.70
CA THR A 53 61.27 40.66 -24.49
C THR A 53 59.92 40.69 -23.75
N ILE A 54 59.80 41.47 -22.67
CA ILE A 54 58.51 41.63 -21.97
C ILE A 54 57.47 42.29 -22.88
N SER A 55 57.87 43.32 -23.63
CA SER A 55 56.98 44.00 -24.58
C SER A 55 56.43 43.04 -25.65
N SER A 56 57.28 42.20 -26.22
CA SER A 56 56.88 41.16 -27.19
C SER A 56 55.91 40.15 -26.56
N VAL A 57 56.17 39.68 -25.34
CA VAL A 57 55.29 38.71 -24.65
C VAL A 57 53.91 39.31 -24.38
N VAL A 58 53.85 40.55 -23.91
CA VAL A 58 52.57 41.24 -23.67
C VAL A 58 51.83 41.46 -24.99
N ALA A 59 52.51 41.91 -26.04
CA ALA A 59 51.89 42.11 -27.34
C ALA A 59 51.41 40.79 -27.98
N ASP A 60 52.16 39.69 -27.83
CA ASP A 60 51.73 38.34 -28.25
C ASP A 60 50.48 37.88 -27.47
N PHE A 61 50.41 38.15 -26.16
CA PHE A 61 49.22 37.88 -25.36
C PHE A 61 48.02 38.69 -25.87
N ILE A 62 48.19 39.99 -26.10
CA ILE A 62 47.13 40.85 -26.64
C ILE A 62 46.65 40.33 -27.99
N ALA A 63 47.57 40.06 -28.92
CA ALA A 63 47.24 39.58 -30.26
C ALA A 63 46.47 38.25 -30.21
N SER A 64 46.98 37.30 -29.42
CA SER A 64 46.40 35.96 -29.29
C SER A 64 45.00 35.96 -28.65
N GLN A 65 44.80 36.77 -27.60
CA GLN A 65 43.52 36.77 -26.86
C GLN A 65 42.48 37.73 -27.44
N SER A 66 42.88 38.85 -28.06
CA SER A 66 41.96 39.78 -28.71
C SER A 66 41.52 39.32 -30.11
N GLY A 67 42.33 38.47 -30.76
CA GLY A 67 42.13 38.02 -32.14
C GLY A 67 42.50 39.07 -33.18
N GLU A 68 43.21 40.14 -32.79
CA GLU A 68 43.57 41.27 -33.65
C GLU A 68 45.08 41.46 -33.77
N ASP A 69 45.52 42.06 -34.87
CA ASP A 69 46.92 42.45 -35.05
C ASP A 69 47.30 43.58 -34.08
N VAL A 70 48.48 43.43 -33.49
CA VAL A 70 49.11 44.41 -32.59
C VAL A 70 50.29 45.05 -33.32
N LEU A 71 50.04 46.23 -33.87
CA LEU A 71 50.98 46.97 -34.74
C LEU A 71 51.82 47.97 -33.95
N ASP A 72 53.07 48.17 -34.34
CA ASP A 72 53.96 49.21 -33.80
C ASP A 72 53.78 50.52 -34.62
N ASP A 73 52.62 51.16 -34.46
CA ASP A 73 52.22 52.38 -35.18
C ASP A 73 52.05 53.61 -34.26
N GLY A 74 52.40 53.46 -32.98
CA GLY A 74 52.25 54.50 -31.95
C GLY A 74 50.81 54.73 -31.45
N ASN A 75 49.82 53.92 -31.86
CA ASN A 75 48.43 54.09 -31.45
C ASN A 75 48.12 53.47 -30.07
N ILE A 76 48.45 54.22 -29.02
CA ILE A 76 48.26 53.80 -27.62
C ILE A 76 46.79 53.50 -27.27
N ALA A 77 45.84 54.27 -27.81
CA ALA A 77 44.42 54.10 -27.54
C ALA A 77 43.91 52.74 -28.07
N LYS A 78 44.32 52.37 -29.30
CA LYS A 78 44.02 51.07 -29.87
C LYS A 78 44.65 49.94 -29.06
N LEU A 79 45.92 50.07 -28.68
CA LEU A 79 46.61 49.06 -27.87
C LEU A 79 45.93 48.85 -26.51
N THR A 80 45.43 49.91 -25.88
CA THR A 80 44.69 49.84 -24.61
C THR A 80 43.36 49.11 -24.79
N LEU A 81 42.61 49.41 -25.85
CA LEU A 81 41.36 48.71 -26.16
C LEU A 81 41.62 47.21 -26.40
N GLN A 82 42.67 46.90 -27.16
CA GLN A 82 43.06 45.52 -27.45
C GLN A 82 43.49 44.77 -26.18
N LEU A 83 44.23 45.42 -25.27
CA LEU A 83 44.59 44.84 -23.97
C LEU A 83 43.35 44.54 -23.11
N ASN A 84 42.41 45.49 -23.00
CA ASN A 84 41.18 45.27 -22.25
C ASN A 84 40.38 44.09 -22.82
N LYS A 85 40.23 44.05 -24.15
CA LYS A 85 39.57 42.95 -24.85
C LYS A 85 40.27 41.60 -24.60
N ALA A 86 41.61 41.58 -24.66
CA ALA A 86 42.40 40.39 -24.38
C ALA A 86 42.18 39.86 -22.94
N LEU A 87 42.11 40.76 -21.97
CA LEU A 87 41.82 40.41 -20.58
C LEU A 87 40.39 39.86 -20.43
N GLU A 88 39.38 40.54 -20.99
CA GLU A 88 37.98 40.10 -20.95
C GLU A 88 37.79 38.71 -21.57
N GLN A 89 38.35 38.48 -22.75
CA GLN A 89 38.30 37.18 -23.43
C GLN A 89 38.98 36.07 -22.61
N LYS A 90 40.10 36.40 -21.95
CA LYS A 90 40.79 35.45 -21.07
C LYS A 90 39.95 35.08 -19.85
N PHE A 91 39.21 36.02 -19.27
CA PHE A 91 38.29 35.74 -18.16
C PHE A 91 37.08 34.92 -18.60
N ILE A 92 36.48 35.23 -19.75
CA ILE A 92 35.30 34.50 -20.28
C ILE A 92 35.64 33.04 -20.62
N THR A 93 36.80 32.80 -21.24
CA THR A 93 37.23 31.43 -21.60
C THR A 93 37.81 30.66 -20.42
N GLY A 94 38.36 31.35 -19.41
CA GLY A 94 38.96 30.73 -18.23
C GLY A 94 37.99 30.44 -17.09
N VAL A 95 36.86 31.15 -17.02
CA VAL A 95 35.85 30.99 -15.96
C VAL A 95 34.46 30.81 -16.60
N PRO A 96 34.09 29.58 -16.97
CA PRO A 96 32.80 29.32 -17.61
C PRO A 96 31.64 29.50 -16.63
N ASN A 97 30.41 29.43 -17.14
CA ASN A 97 29.23 29.28 -16.29
C ASN A 97 29.32 27.98 -15.49
N ALA A 98 28.79 27.97 -14.27
CA ALA A 98 28.73 26.73 -13.52
C ALA A 98 27.79 25.73 -14.23
N SER A 99 28.22 24.48 -14.29
CA SER A 99 27.43 23.36 -14.79
C SER A 99 27.46 22.22 -13.78
N LEU A 100 26.76 21.12 -14.07
CA LEU A 100 26.79 19.92 -13.24
C LEU A 100 28.18 19.26 -13.20
N THR A 101 29.07 19.60 -14.14
CA THR A 101 30.39 18.96 -14.31
C THR A 101 31.56 19.94 -14.25
N GLN A 102 31.32 21.25 -14.34
CA GLN A 102 32.34 22.28 -14.36
C GLN A 102 32.01 23.40 -13.38
N LYS A 103 32.98 23.75 -12.52
CA LYS A 103 32.85 24.91 -11.61
C LYS A 103 32.91 26.21 -12.42
N GLY A 104 32.06 27.16 -12.07
CA GLY A 104 31.92 28.44 -12.76
C GLY A 104 31.20 29.50 -11.93
N ILE A 105 30.87 30.65 -12.52
CA ILE A 105 30.11 31.73 -11.85
C ILE A 105 28.64 31.65 -12.29
N VAL A 106 27.70 31.73 -11.34
CA VAL A 106 26.24 31.79 -11.61
C VAL A 106 25.59 32.76 -10.62
N GLN A 107 24.56 33.48 -11.06
CA GLN A 107 23.76 34.34 -10.19
C GLN A 107 22.79 33.51 -9.33
N LEU A 108 22.72 33.80 -8.03
CA LEU A 108 21.82 33.11 -7.10
C LEU A 108 20.40 33.71 -7.12
N THR A 109 19.39 32.87 -6.90
CA THR A 109 17.98 33.27 -6.76
C THR A 109 17.34 32.83 -5.44
N ASN A 110 16.43 33.67 -4.94
CA ASN A 110 15.55 33.42 -3.80
C ASN A 110 14.06 33.34 -4.19
N VAL A 111 13.76 33.28 -5.49
CA VAL A 111 12.40 33.08 -6.01
C VAL A 111 12.34 31.81 -6.87
N VAL A 112 11.16 31.18 -6.91
CA VAL A 112 10.85 30.06 -7.81
C VAL A 112 10.50 30.62 -9.19
N GLY A 113 11.02 30.01 -10.24
CA GLY A 113 10.73 30.34 -11.63
C GLY A 113 11.44 29.38 -12.59
N ASP A 114 11.34 29.64 -13.89
CA ASP A 114 11.78 28.73 -14.96
C ASP A 114 13.11 29.18 -15.60
N SER A 115 14.03 29.71 -14.78
CA SER A 115 15.28 30.29 -15.27
C SER A 115 16.40 29.25 -15.39
N ASP A 116 16.95 29.08 -16.59
CA ASP A 116 18.10 28.22 -16.84
C ASP A 116 19.46 28.87 -16.51
N THR A 117 19.46 30.16 -16.18
CA THR A 117 20.69 30.95 -15.90
C THR A 117 20.90 31.29 -14.43
N LEU A 118 19.97 30.90 -13.54
CA LEU A 118 20.01 31.21 -12.11
C LEU A 118 20.16 29.93 -11.28
N ALA A 119 20.98 29.99 -10.24
CA ALA A 119 21.13 28.89 -9.28
C ALA A 119 20.28 29.14 -8.03
N VAL A 120 19.56 28.10 -7.59
CA VAL A 120 18.72 28.18 -6.39
C VAL A 120 19.56 28.33 -5.13
N THR A 121 19.11 29.14 -4.17
CA THR A 121 19.76 29.22 -2.84
C THR A 121 19.33 28.07 -1.93
N GLN A 122 20.24 27.63 -1.04
CA GLN A 122 19.93 26.62 -0.03
C GLN A 122 18.73 27.03 0.85
N LYS A 123 18.60 28.34 1.15
CA LYS A 123 17.47 28.88 1.93
C LYS A 123 16.15 28.66 1.20
N LEU A 124 16.07 28.99 -0.09
CA LEU A 124 14.87 28.78 -0.89
C LEU A 124 14.50 27.28 -0.97
N VAL A 125 15.49 26.39 -1.16
CA VAL A 125 15.25 24.93 -1.14
C VAL A 125 14.64 24.50 0.20
N LYS A 126 15.17 24.99 1.32
CA LYS A 126 14.64 24.68 2.65
C LYS A 126 13.19 25.15 2.83
N GLU A 127 12.84 26.34 2.35
CA GLU A 127 11.48 26.88 2.40
C GLU A 127 10.51 26.04 1.56
N ILE A 128 10.91 25.65 0.34
CA ILE A 128 10.12 24.76 -0.53
C ILE A 128 9.89 23.41 0.17
N VAL A 129 10.94 22.78 0.69
CA VAL A 129 10.84 21.47 1.38
C VAL A 129 9.93 21.56 2.60
N ASN A 130 10.05 22.61 3.42
CA ASN A 130 9.19 22.80 4.59
C ASN A 130 7.72 23.00 4.19
N SER A 131 7.45 23.76 3.13
CA SER A 131 6.10 23.96 2.60
C SER A 131 5.50 22.64 2.09
N LEU A 132 6.28 21.83 1.36
CA LEU A 132 5.87 20.50 0.91
C LEU A 132 5.55 19.58 2.10
N LEU A 133 6.45 19.51 3.09
CA LEU A 133 6.27 18.68 4.27
C LEU A 133 5.02 19.09 5.07
N GLY A 134 4.77 20.39 5.22
CA GLY A 134 3.55 20.91 5.85
C GLY A 134 2.28 20.50 5.09
N ASN A 135 2.29 20.62 3.75
CA ASN A 135 1.16 20.22 2.91
C ASN A 135 0.89 18.71 2.93
N ILE A 136 1.93 17.89 2.93
CA ILE A 136 1.82 16.43 3.01
C ILE A 136 1.26 16.02 4.37
N ASN A 137 1.86 16.51 5.46
CA ASN A 137 1.43 16.21 6.82
C ASN A 137 0.00 16.69 7.12
N GLY A 138 -0.45 17.78 6.49
CA GLY A 138 -1.83 18.26 6.62
C GLY A 138 -2.86 17.36 5.92
N ARG A 139 -2.51 16.78 4.76
CA ARG A 139 -3.43 15.94 3.98
C ARG A 139 -3.49 14.50 4.49
N VAL A 140 -2.32 13.89 4.73
CA VAL A 140 -2.20 12.53 5.24
C VAL A 140 -1.24 12.55 6.43
N PRO A 141 -1.71 12.93 7.62
CA PRO A 141 -0.95 12.81 8.84
C PRO A 141 -0.46 11.37 9.04
N ASN A 142 0.80 11.19 9.45
CA ASN A 142 1.39 9.87 9.74
C ASN A 142 0.70 9.14 10.90
N ASN A 143 -0.13 9.84 11.68
CA ASN A 143 -0.94 9.26 12.76
C ASN A 143 -2.37 8.88 12.32
N ARG A 144 -2.72 9.04 11.03
CA ARG A 144 -4.03 8.56 10.54
C ARG A 144 -4.10 7.04 10.68
N LYS A 145 -5.27 6.59 11.12
CA LYS A 145 -5.60 5.18 11.32
C LYS A 145 -6.87 4.83 10.56
N ILE A 146 -6.94 3.61 10.07
CA ILE A 146 -8.18 2.98 9.59
C ILE A 146 -8.56 1.91 10.60
N ASN A 147 -9.71 2.07 11.26
CA ASN A 147 -10.16 1.20 12.36
C ASN A 147 -9.05 0.88 13.40
N GLY A 148 -8.32 1.91 13.85
CA GLY A 148 -7.23 1.75 14.83
C GLY A 148 -5.87 1.29 14.28
N LYS A 149 -5.81 0.81 13.02
CA LYS A 149 -4.57 0.37 12.34
C LYS A 149 -3.87 1.55 11.67
N ALA A 150 -2.57 1.72 11.91
CA ALA A 150 -1.78 2.81 11.33
C ALA A 150 -1.53 2.58 9.83
N LEU A 151 -1.50 3.65 9.04
CA LEU A 151 -1.20 3.62 7.60
C LEU A 151 0.30 3.56 7.32
N SER A 152 1.00 2.57 7.89
CA SER A 152 2.45 2.37 7.71
C SER A 152 2.81 1.24 6.75
N GLU A 153 1.86 0.37 6.44
CA GLU A 153 1.99 -0.81 5.59
C GLU A 153 0.62 -1.22 5.03
N ASP A 154 0.56 -2.27 4.21
CA ASP A 154 -0.70 -2.81 3.68
C ASP A 154 -1.62 -3.26 4.83
N ILE A 155 -2.84 -2.70 4.86
CA ILE A 155 -3.83 -3.02 5.90
C ILE A 155 -4.83 -4.05 5.39
N THR A 156 -4.85 -5.23 6.00
CA THR A 156 -5.97 -6.18 5.85
C THR A 156 -7.10 -5.80 6.81
N ILE A 157 -8.31 -5.62 6.27
CA ILE A 157 -9.52 -5.31 7.02
C ILE A 157 -10.42 -6.56 7.03
N SER A 158 -10.76 -7.05 8.22
CA SER A 158 -11.68 -8.18 8.42
C SER A 158 -13.13 -7.71 8.59
N ALA A 159 -14.08 -8.64 8.57
CA ALA A 159 -15.48 -8.31 8.87
C ALA A 159 -15.68 -7.78 10.30
N ILE A 160 -14.78 -8.11 11.25
CA ILE A 160 -14.78 -7.56 12.61
C ILE A 160 -14.36 -6.10 12.59
N ASP A 161 -13.36 -5.76 11.78
CA ASP A 161 -12.82 -4.41 11.70
C ASP A 161 -13.85 -3.37 11.22
N VAL A 162 -14.86 -3.80 10.47
CA VAL A 162 -15.94 -2.92 9.97
C VAL A 162 -17.27 -3.12 10.70
N GLY A 163 -17.30 -3.94 11.75
CA GLY A 163 -18.52 -4.26 12.50
C GLY A 163 -19.58 -5.02 11.70
N ALA A 164 -19.20 -5.67 10.60
CA ALA A 164 -20.10 -6.45 9.75
C ALA A 164 -20.46 -7.82 10.36
N LYS A 165 -19.53 -8.40 11.14
CA LYS A 165 -19.74 -9.64 11.91
C LYS A 165 -19.05 -9.53 13.26
N ARG A 166 -19.57 -10.23 14.26
CA ARG A 166 -18.99 -10.35 15.61
C ARG A 166 -18.55 -11.80 15.87
N PRO A 167 -17.47 -12.03 16.63
CA PRO A 167 -17.18 -13.36 17.14
C PRO A 167 -18.39 -13.95 17.86
N GLY A 168 -18.78 -15.17 17.49
CA GLY A 168 -19.99 -15.83 17.98
C GLY A 168 -21.26 -15.59 17.16
N ASP A 169 -21.23 -14.83 16.06
CA ASP A 169 -22.38 -14.79 15.16
C ASP A 169 -22.56 -16.18 14.51
N ILE A 170 -23.72 -16.79 14.72
CA ILE A 170 -24.11 -18.10 14.15
C ILE A 170 -25.18 -17.88 13.08
N TYR A 171 -24.97 -18.49 11.91
CA TYR A 171 -25.89 -18.39 10.78
C TYR A 171 -25.74 -19.59 9.84
N LEU A 172 -26.65 -19.67 8.87
CA LEU A 172 -26.65 -20.71 7.84
C LEU A 172 -25.89 -20.22 6.61
N SER A 173 -24.87 -20.98 6.20
CA SER A 173 -24.10 -20.72 4.97
C SER A 173 -24.64 -21.53 3.81
N ALA A 174 -24.78 -20.87 2.65
CA ALA A 174 -25.06 -21.53 1.38
C ALA A 174 -23.80 -22.18 0.76
N HIS A 175 -22.61 -21.83 1.25
CA HIS A 175 -21.34 -22.31 0.71
C HIS A 175 -20.99 -23.69 1.28
N PRO A 176 -20.41 -24.58 0.46
CA PRO A 176 -19.90 -25.87 0.96
C PRO A 176 -18.70 -25.65 1.89
N THR A 177 -18.35 -26.67 2.68
CA THR A 177 -17.24 -26.63 3.65
C THR A 177 -15.91 -26.18 3.06
N SER A 178 -15.62 -26.56 1.82
CA SER A 178 -14.38 -26.21 1.12
C SER A 178 -14.28 -24.73 0.73
N ASP A 179 -15.38 -23.98 0.81
CA ASP A 179 -15.51 -22.59 0.36
C ASP A 179 -16.00 -21.67 1.49
N LEU A 180 -15.80 -22.09 2.75
CA LEU A 180 -16.08 -21.22 3.90
C LEU A 180 -15.05 -20.09 3.96
N ALA A 181 -15.52 -18.88 4.29
CA ALA A 181 -14.63 -17.74 4.40
C ALA A 181 -13.70 -17.87 5.60
N LYS A 182 -12.56 -17.19 5.56
CA LYS A 182 -11.62 -17.18 6.69
C LYS A 182 -12.32 -16.71 7.97
N GLY A 183 -12.19 -17.50 9.04
CA GLY A 183 -12.82 -17.23 10.33
C GLY A 183 -14.22 -17.83 10.50
N GLU A 184 -14.75 -18.51 9.48
CA GLU A 184 -15.98 -19.29 9.56
C GLU A 184 -15.66 -20.75 9.85
N TYR A 185 -16.39 -21.34 10.81
CA TYR A 185 -16.23 -22.72 11.22
C TYR A 185 -17.59 -23.38 11.34
N ILE A 186 -17.69 -24.66 10.98
CA ILE A 186 -18.94 -25.41 11.11
C ILE A 186 -19.25 -25.59 12.59
N ALA A 187 -20.47 -25.28 13.00
CA ALA A 187 -20.94 -25.51 14.37
C ALA A 187 -21.27 -27.00 14.59
N ASN A 188 -20.27 -27.87 14.53
CA ASN A 188 -20.39 -29.34 14.61
C ASN A 188 -19.88 -29.95 15.92
N GLY A 189 -19.47 -29.13 16.89
CA GLY A 189 -18.89 -29.62 18.14
C GLY A 189 -17.41 -29.98 18.08
N ASP A 190 -16.71 -29.73 16.97
CA ASP A 190 -15.27 -30.02 16.85
C ASP A 190 -14.47 -29.33 17.95
N VAL A 191 -13.38 -29.99 18.35
CA VAL A 191 -12.57 -29.61 19.50
C VAL A 191 -11.23 -29.03 19.04
N TYR A 192 -10.87 -27.88 19.57
CA TYR A 192 -9.65 -27.15 19.26
C TYR A 192 -8.80 -26.95 20.50
N ALA A 193 -7.48 -26.84 20.32
CA ALA A 193 -6.57 -26.45 21.40
C ALA A 193 -6.87 -25.00 21.84
N ILE A 194 -6.82 -24.73 23.14
CA ILE A 194 -7.21 -23.44 23.74
C ILE A 194 -6.32 -22.28 23.26
N ASP A 195 -5.07 -22.56 22.90
CA ASP A 195 -4.06 -21.63 22.40
C ASP A 195 -4.10 -21.43 20.87
N SER A 196 -4.90 -22.23 20.15
CA SER A 196 -5.13 -22.02 18.73
C SER A 196 -5.93 -20.74 18.48
N ILE A 197 -5.92 -20.24 17.23
CA ILE A 197 -6.72 -19.08 16.81
C ILE A 197 -8.20 -19.29 17.15
N VAL A 198 -8.73 -20.47 16.83
CA VAL A 198 -10.13 -20.86 17.10
C VAL A 198 -10.38 -20.94 18.61
N GLY A 199 -9.50 -21.63 19.34
CA GLY A 199 -9.66 -21.83 20.78
C GLY A 199 -9.61 -20.52 21.57
N SER A 200 -8.69 -19.63 21.21
CA SER A 200 -8.57 -18.31 21.82
C SER A 200 -9.81 -17.46 21.55
N ALA A 201 -10.31 -17.46 20.31
CA ALA A 201 -11.53 -16.74 19.95
C ALA A 201 -12.76 -17.26 20.72
N LEU A 202 -12.92 -18.58 20.83
CA LEU A 202 -13.98 -19.20 21.61
C LEU A 202 -13.86 -18.89 23.10
N ASN A 203 -12.66 -18.94 23.65
CA ASN A 203 -12.42 -18.69 25.07
C ASN A 203 -12.76 -17.25 25.47
N ASN A 204 -12.51 -16.29 24.56
CA ASN A 204 -12.83 -14.88 24.73
C ASN A 204 -14.33 -14.54 24.63
N LEU A 205 -15.19 -15.51 24.24
CA LEU A 205 -16.64 -15.32 24.33
C LEU A 205 -17.08 -15.31 25.80
N SER A 206 -18.16 -14.58 26.08
CA SER A 206 -18.69 -14.48 27.44
C SER A 206 -19.12 -15.84 27.98
N ASP A 207 -19.00 -16.03 29.30
CA ASP A 207 -19.40 -17.29 29.93
C ASP A 207 -20.89 -17.59 29.72
N ALA A 208 -21.73 -16.56 29.67
CA ALA A 208 -23.15 -16.69 29.35
C ALA A 208 -23.38 -17.21 27.92
N TYR A 209 -22.62 -16.71 26.94
CA TYR A 209 -22.71 -17.19 25.56
C TYR A 209 -22.22 -18.65 25.48
N LYS A 210 -21.07 -18.95 26.10
CA LYS A 210 -20.50 -20.30 26.10
C LYS A 210 -21.48 -21.31 26.73
N ALA A 211 -22.12 -20.94 27.84
CA ALA A 211 -23.14 -21.75 28.49
C ALA A 211 -24.37 -21.98 27.60
N ALA A 212 -24.87 -20.93 26.93
CA ALA A 212 -26.03 -21.03 26.05
C ALA A 212 -25.80 -21.99 24.87
N TRP A 213 -24.61 -21.93 24.25
CA TRP A 213 -24.30 -22.70 23.03
C TRP A 213 -23.51 -23.99 23.28
N GLY A 214 -23.37 -24.41 24.55
CA GLY A 214 -22.69 -25.65 24.90
C GLY A 214 -21.18 -25.66 24.60
N ILE A 215 -20.54 -24.49 24.54
CA ILE A 215 -19.08 -24.36 24.42
C ILE A 215 -18.46 -24.60 25.79
N LYS A 216 -17.59 -25.60 25.89
CA LYS A 216 -16.97 -26.02 27.15
C LYS A 216 -15.48 -26.22 26.96
N GLN A 217 -14.70 -25.66 27.87
CA GLN A 217 -13.30 -25.99 27.97
C GLN A 217 -13.13 -27.29 28.78
N THR A 218 -12.36 -28.24 28.25
CA THR A 218 -11.97 -29.48 28.92
C THR A 218 -10.45 -29.59 28.86
N GLY A 219 -9.77 -29.26 29.96
CA GLY A 219 -8.31 -29.18 29.99
C GLY A 219 -7.77 -28.07 29.08
N ASP A 220 -6.88 -28.44 28.17
CA ASP A 220 -6.24 -27.57 27.17
C ASP A 220 -7.05 -27.44 25.87
N LYS A 221 -8.30 -27.91 25.85
CA LYS A 221 -9.16 -27.95 24.66
C LYS A 221 -10.50 -27.28 24.90
N ILE A 222 -11.10 -26.76 23.83
CA ILE A 222 -12.43 -26.14 23.82
C ILE A 222 -13.21 -26.55 22.57
N ASN A 223 -14.51 -26.81 22.70
CA ASN A 223 -15.35 -27.24 21.58
C ASN A 223 -16.10 -26.08 20.92
N LEU A 224 -16.35 -26.19 19.62
CA LEU A 224 -17.34 -25.39 18.92
C LEU A 224 -18.76 -25.71 19.44
N PRO A 225 -19.75 -24.83 19.26
CA PRO A 225 -21.15 -25.23 19.40
C PRO A 225 -21.46 -26.44 18.53
N ASN A 226 -22.37 -27.31 18.98
CA ASN A 226 -22.83 -28.44 18.19
C ASN A 226 -24.30 -28.24 17.81
N LEU A 227 -24.54 -27.93 16.54
CA LEU A 227 -25.85 -27.74 15.93
C LEU A 227 -26.25 -28.94 15.07
N PHE A 228 -25.70 -30.11 15.40
CA PHE A 228 -26.07 -31.40 14.82
C PHE A 228 -26.52 -32.38 15.91
N VAL A 229 -27.61 -33.08 15.64
CA VAL A 229 -28.12 -34.16 16.50
C VAL A 229 -28.28 -35.40 15.62
N ASP A 230 -27.63 -36.49 15.99
CA ASP A 230 -27.59 -37.74 15.22
C ASP A 230 -27.20 -37.56 13.74
N GLY A 231 -26.25 -36.66 13.49
CA GLY A 231 -25.77 -36.33 12.13
C GLY A 231 -26.70 -35.42 11.31
N ARG A 232 -27.83 -34.97 11.87
CA ARG A 232 -28.77 -34.04 11.23
C ARG A 232 -28.57 -32.62 11.78
N GLY A 233 -28.52 -31.63 10.89
CA GLY A 233 -28.49 -30.22 11.31
C GLY A 233 -29.81 -29.81 11.97
N VAL A 234 -29.73 -29.07 13.08
CA VAL A 234 -30.92 -28.57 13.78
C VAL A 234 -31.59 -27.45 12.99
N PHE A 235 -32.92 -27.43 12.97
CA PHE A 235 -33.68 -26.32 12.42
C PHE A 235 -33.59 -25.09 13.35
N MET A 236 -33.03 -24.00 12.83
CA MET A 236 -32.92 -22.75 13.58
C MET A 236 -34.25 -21.99 13.57
N ARG A 237 -34.79 -21.68 14.75
CA ARG A 237 -36.02 -20.89 14.92
C ARG A 237 -35.79 -19.72 15.86
N ALA A 238 -36.61 -18.67 15.71
CA ALA A 238 -36.62 -17.57 16.67
C ALA A 238 -37.11 -18.05 18.06
N GLY A 239 -36.45 -17.56 19.11
CA GLY A 239 -36.75 -17.87 20.51
C GLY A 239 -36.03 -16.90 21.46
N LEU A 240 -36.40 -16.92 22.74
CA LEU A 240 -35.82 -16.04 23.78
C LEU A 240 -34.65 -16.68 24.55
N ASN A 241 -34.47 -18.00 24.42
CA ASN A 241 -33.40 -18.75 25.08
C ASN A 241 -32.46 -19.32 24.01
N PRO A 242 -31.34 -18.64 23.70
CA PRO A 242 -30.39 -19.09 22.68
C PRO A 242 -29.79 -20.45 23.01
N GLY A 243 -29.49 -21.24 21.97
CA GLY A 243 -28.78 -22.52 22.06
C GLY A 243 -29.55 -23.69 22.67
N VAL A 244 -30.80 -23.50 23.14
CA VAL A 244 -31.66 -24.60 23.59
C VAL A 244 -32.19 -25.38 22.39
N ILE A 245 -31.74 -26.63 22.25
CA ILE A 245 -32.25 -27.56 21.24
C ILE A 245 -33.57 -28.16 21.74
N GLN A 246 -34.60 -28.08 20.91
CA GLN A 246 -35.90 -28.70 21.13
C GLN A 246 -35.98 -29.98 20.30
N GLY A 247 -36.45 -31.07 20.90
CA GLY A 247 -36.65 -32.33 20.18
C GLY A 247 -37.80 -32.26 19.17
N ASP A 248 -37.85 -33.24 18.29
CA ASP A 248 -38.90 -33.39 17.28
C ASP A 248 -40.28 -33.47 17.94
N ALA A 249 -41.20 -32.61 17.53
CA ALA A 249 -42.57 -32.58 18.04
C ALA A 249 -43.56 -32.25 16.94
N ILE A 250 -44.71 -32.93 16.96
CA ILE A 250 -45.86 -32.61 16.10
C ILE A 250 -46.99 -32.02 16.92
N ARG A 251 -47.89 -31.27 16.28
CA ARG A 251 -49.12 -30.81 16.94
C ARG A 251 -50.00 -32.01 17.32
N ASN A 252 -50.82 -31.83 18.34
CA ASN A 252 -51.83 -32.82 18.72
C ASN A 252 -52.71 -33.17 17.51
N MET A 253 -52.87 -34.47 17.25
CA MET A 253 -53.78 -34.98 16.22
C MET A 253 -54.97 -35.61 16.92
N THR A 254 -56.16 -35.09 16.65
CA THR A 254 -57.40 -35.62 17.21
C THR A 254 -58.19 -36.39 16.15
N GLY A 255 -58.88 -37.42 16.62
CA GLY A 255 -59.81 -38.20 15.82
C GLY A 255 -60.62 -39.09 16.75
N ASP A 256 -61.82 -39.44 16.32
CA ASP A 256 -62.73 -40.26 17.12
C ASP A 256 -63.06 -41.55 16.37
N VAL A 257 -63.04 -42.64 17.12
CA VAL A 257 -63.62 -43.94 16.73
C VAL A 257 -64.71 -44.25 17.73
N GLY A 258 -65.85 -44.75 17.27
CA GLY A 258 -66.97 -44.94 18.18
C GLY A 258 -67.98 -45.98 17.74
N LEU A 259 -68.61 -46.52 18.78
CA LEU A 259 -69.87 -47.25 18.70
C LEU A 259 -70.96 -46.26 18.30
N TRP A 260 -71.81 -46.68 17.38
CA TRP A 260 -73.14 -46.11 17.17
C TRP A 260 -74.16 -47.23 17.43
N HIS A 261 -75.47 -46.95 17.41
CA HIS A 261 -76.47 -47.99 17.68
C HIS A 261 -76.41 -49.20 16.73
N ASP A 262 -75.63 -49.08 15.63
CA ASP A 262 -75.48 -50.03 14.52
C ASP A 262 -74.17 -50.85 14.49
N GLY A 263 -73.24 -50.74 15.46
CA GLY A 263 -72.05 -51.62 15.46
C GLY A 263 -70.82 -51.20 16.28
N PHE A 264 -69.81 -52.09 16.29
CA PHE A 264 -68.58 -51.98 17.12
C PHE A 264 -67.65 -50.82 16.73
N ILE A 265 -67.56 -50.49 15.44
CA ILE A 265 -66.93 -49.26 14.92
C ILE A 265 -67.78 -48.76 13.76
N ALA A 266 -68.78 -47.93 14.06
CA ALA A 266 -69.77 -47.49 13.06
C ALA A 266 -69.48 -46.08 12.51
N ARG A 267 -68.58 -45.32 13.14
CA ARG A 267 -68.12 -44.02 12.68
C ARG A 267 -66.63 -43.83 12.91
N THR A 268 -65.97 -43.20 11.95
CA THR A 268 -64.59 -42.71 12.06
C THR A 268 -64.56 -41.27 11.61
N SER A 269 -63.76 -40.43 12.27
CA SER A 269 -63.57 -39.03 11.88
C SER A 269 -62.11 -38.60 12.06
N GLY A 270 -61.76 -37.48 11.42
CA GLY A 270 -60.43 -36.89 11.54
C GLY A 270 -59.34 -37.83 11.03
N ALA A 271 -58.40 -38.17 11.92
CA ALA A 271 -57.22 -38.97 11.60
C ALA A 271 -57.50 -40.47 11.38
N PHE A 272 -58.73 -40.93 11.62
CA PHE A 272 -59.17 -42.31 11.41
C PHE A 272 -60.02 -42.45 10.16
N TYR A 273 -59.81 -43.54 9.41
CA TYR A 273 -60.70 -43.97 8.34
C TYR A 273 -61.17 -45.42 8.57
N GLY A 274 -62.36 -45.75 8.05
CA GLY A 274 -62.93 -47.09 8.09
C GLY A 274 -62.91 -47.76 6.72
N VAL A 275 -62.89 -49.10 6.71
CA VAL A 275 -63.12 -49.93 5.50
C VAL A 275 -64.47 -50.63 5.64
N ASN A 276 -65.31 -50.53 4.61
CA ASN A 276 -66.65 -51.12 4.62
C ASN A 276 -66.57 -52.63 4.86
N ALA A 277 -67.41 -53.16 5.75
CA ALA A 277 -67.47 -54.59 5.99
C ALA A 277 -68.01 -55.31 4.75
N THR A 278 -67.36 -56.41 4.34
CA THR A 278 -67.80 -57.27 3.23
C THR A 278 -68.69 -58.43 3.69
N SER A 279 -68.85 -58.62 5.00
CA SER A 279 -69.72 -59.64 5.60
C SER A 279 -70.48 -59.08 6.80
N GLN A 280 -71.73 -59.53 6.98
CA GLN A 280 -72.65 -59.18 8.07
C GLN A 280 -72.25 -59.77 9.44
N ALA A 281 -70.97 -59.69 9.84
CA ALA A 281 -70.54 -60.10 11.17
C ALA A 281 -70.89 -59.00 12.20
N SER A 282 -72.19 -58.86 12.48
CA SER A 282 -72.73 -58.14 13.62
C SER A 282 -72.94 -59.14 14.77
N ILE A 283 -72.68 -58.73 16.02
CA ILE A 283 -73.11 -59.52 17.19
C ILE A 283 -74.65 -59.43 17.22
N MET A 284 -75.29 -60.49 16.72
CA MET A 284 -76.71 -60.53 16.36
C MET A 284 -77.65 -60.32 17.56
N LYS A 285 -78.67 -59.45 17.43
CA LYS A 285 -79.94 -59.61 18.14
C LYS A 285 -80.82 -60.59 17.36
N LYS A 286 -81.52 -61.45 18.10
CA LYS A 286 -82.38 -62.52 17.59
C LYS A 286 -83.55 -61.96 16.74
N ASP A 287 -83.68 -62.53 15.52
CA ASP A 287 -84.87 -62.63 14.64
C ASP A 287 -85.25 -61.52 13.62
N VAL A 288 -84.33 -60.71 13.04
CA VAL A 288 -84.55 -59.99 11.75
C VAL A 288 -83.21 -59.79 10.98
N PRO A 289 -83.13 -59.92 9.64
CA PRO A 289 -81.90 -59.62 8.87
C PRO A 289 -81.74 -58.11 8.57
N ASP A 290 -80.51 -57.56 8.58
CA ASP A 290 -80.27 -56.15 8.19
C ASP A 290 -79.01 -55.91 7.33
N ALA A 291 -79.09 -54.91 6.43
CA ALA A 291 -78.17 -54.56 5.35
C ALA A 291 -77.19 -53.40 5.66
N TYR A 292 -77.04 -52.96 6.93
CA TYR A 292 -76.47 -51.62 7.24
C TYR A 292 -75.22 -51.52 8.16
N ALA A 293 -74.45 -52.58 8.44
CA ALA A 293 -73.24 -52.44 9.27
C ALA A 293 -72.04 -51.83 8.48
N LYS A 294 -71.56 -50.64 8.86
CA LYS A 294 -70.70 -49.82 7.99
C LYS A 294 -69.15 -49.90 8.12
N PHE A 295 -68.49 -50.38 9.18
CA PHE A 295 -67.01 -50.58 9.13
C PHE A 295 -66.52 -51.74 10.04
N ALA A 296 -65.52 -52.51 9.58
CA ALA A 296 -64.99 -53.70 10.29
C ALA A 296 -63.87 -53.40 11.30
N TYR A 297 -63.03 -52.40 11.03
CA TYR A 297 -62.01 -51.84 11.93
C TYR A 297 -61.71 -50.38 11.53
N ALA A 298 -61.20 -49.58 12.47
CA ALA A 298 -60.65 -48.25 12.21
C ALA A 298 -59.13 -48.30 12.29
N THR A 299 -58.45 -47.66 11.35
CA THR A 299 -56.99 -47.55 11.39
C THR A 299 -56.56 -46.10 11.24
N PHE A 300 -55.57 -45.72 12.05
CA PHE A 300 -54.86 -44.46 11.93
C PHE A 300 -53.71 -44.65 10.93
N ASP A 301 -53.71 -43.85 9.86
CA ASP A 301 -52.66 -43.85 8.85
C ASP A 301 -52.45 -42.43 8.32
N ALA A 302 -51.42 -41.76 8.83
CA ALA A 302 -51.11 -40.38 8.44
C ALA A 302 -50.78 -40.24 6.95
N SER A 303 -50.26 -41.30 6.31
CA SER A 303 -49.79 -41.27 4.91
C SER A 303 -50.90 -40.98 3.89
N ARG A 304 -52.16 -41.11 4.31
CA ARG A 304 -53.34 -40.90 3.45
C ARG A 304 -53.81 -39.45 3.38
N VAL A 305 -53.42 -38.64 4.36
CA VAL A 305 -53.83 -37.24 4.48
C VAL A 305 -52.65 -36.28 4.37
N VAL A 306 -51.44 -36.75 4.66
CA VAL A 306 -50.19 -36.00 4.52
C VAL A 306 -49.06 -36.90 4.01
N PRO A 307 -48.07 -36.36 3.26
CA PRO A 307 -46.84 -37.10 2.97
C PRO A 307 -46.13 -37.51 4.25
N THR A 308 -45.71 -38.78 4.34
CA THR A 308 -44.98 -39.32 5.50
C THR A 308 -43.56 -39.71 5.13
N ALA A 309 -42.65 -39.53 6.10
CA ALA A 309 -41.27 -40.01 6.06
C ALA A 309 -40.86 -40.47 7.47
N ASN A 310 -39.62 -40.94 7.65
CA ASN A 310 -39.07 -41.30 8.96
C ASN A 310 -38.97 -40.10 9.95
N GLU A 311 -39.18 -38.88 9.47
CA GLU A 311 -39.12 -37.63 10.23
C GLU A 311 -40.22 -36.68 9.74
N ASN A 312 -40.89 -36.01 10.67
CA ASN A 312 -41.86 -34.96 10.32
C ASN A 312 -41.11 -33.66 9.99
N ARG A 313 -41.12 -33.27 8.71
CA ARG A 313 -40.49 -32.03 8.24
C ARG A 313 -41.28 -31.39 7.09
N PRO A 314 -41.37 -30.06 7.04
CA PRO A 314 -41.82 -29.39 5.83
C PRO A 314 -40.81 -29.59 4.69
N LEU A 315 -41.21 -29.28 3.44
CA LEU A 315 -40.27 -29.14 2.33
C LEU A 315 -39.18 -28.14 2.73
N ASN A 316 -37.91 -28.50 2.57
CA ASN A 316 -36.78 -27.71 3.04
C ASN A 316 -35.56 -27.84 2.13
N VAL A 317 -34.62 -26.91 2.29
CA VAL A 317 -33.29 -26.92 1.69
C VAL A 317 -32.26 -26.88 2.82
N SER A 318 -31.16 -27.62 2.66
CA SER A 318 -30.09 -27.67 3.65
C SER A 318 -29.05 -26.57 3.41
N MET A 319 -28.59 -25.98 4.51
CA MET A 319 -27.49 -25.02 4.56
C MET A 319 -26.62 -25.38 5.77
N ILE A 320 -25.34 -25.00 5.75
CA ILE A 320 -24.39 -25.40 6.79
C ILE A 320 -24.46 -24.40 7.96
N PRO A 321 -24.76 -24.83 9.20
CA PRO A 321 -24.66 -23.95 10.36
C PRO A 321 -23.19 -23.65 10.66
N ILE A 322 -22.85 -22.37 10.63
CA ILE A 322 -21.50 -21.89 10.90
C ILE A 322 -21.48 -20.86 12.02
N ILE A 323 -20.38 -20.82 12.74
CA ILE A 323 -20.02 -19.78 13.69
C ILE A 323 -18.87 -18.97 13.11
N TYR A 324 -18.99 -17.64 13.15
CA TYR A 324 -17.90 -16.75 12.80
C TYR A 324 -17.09 -16.41 14.06
N LEU A 325 -15.78 -16.62 14.02
CA LEU A 325 -14.87 -16.40 15.15
C LEU A 325 -13.81 -15.32 14.88
N GLY A 326 -13.80 -14.73 13.69
CA GLY A 326 -12.77 -13.77 13.30
C GLY A 326 -11.56 -14.41 12.63
N ALA A 327 -10.68 -13.56 12.10
CA ALA A 327 -9.52 -13.92 11.29
C ALA A 327 -8.21 -13.41 11.90
#